data_AF-A0A445FNU4-F1
#
_entry.id   AF-A0A445FNU4-F1
#
_cell.length_a   1.000
_cell.length_b   1.000
_cell.length_c   1.000
_cell.angle_alpha   90.00
_cell.angle_beta   90.00
_cell.angle_gamma   90.00
#
_symmetry.space_group_name_H-M   'P 1'
#
loop_
_entity.id
_entity.type
_entity.pdbx_description
1 polymer ?
#
loop_
_entity_poly.entity_id
_entity_poly.type
_entity_poly.pdbx_seq_one_letter_code
_entity_poly.pdbx_strand_id
1 'polypeptide(L)'
;MEISIARSHLETQGIFFSNISRTIGWESIRKLPCNVAAQGSRRDFHRLASSCQAFTAVYPRRSFICRANSMPISLQESASYGDNSIEDEDPYTDLEEEALAKPPTSEQIMTLLADTQRAKLTKKLSEANQQNRFLKRQLNVKEDALVKFKSELAVMELEIQALVRLAEEIAQCGIPEGSRKINGKYIHSHLVARLEAVNELLKEQIKDVDAAQSKEVSVFWVGMAESVQVMGTFDGWSQGEHLSPEYTGSYTRFSTTLLLRPGRYEIKFLVDGEWKLSPEFPIIGEGLTKNNLLVVE
;
A
#
# COMPACT_ATOMS: atom_id res chain seq x y z
N MET A 1 -11.48 42.29 -39.67
CA MET A 1 -11.09 42.33 -38.25
C MET A 1 -10.99 40.88 -37.80
N GLU A 2 -9.80 40.31 -37.96
CA GLU A 2 -9.44 39.00 -37.41
C GLU A 2 -9.17 39.17 -35.92
N ILE A 3 -9.75 38.32 -35.07
CA ILE A 3 -9.08 37.92 -33.82
C ILE A 3 -9.32 36.43 -33.62
N SER A 4 -8.21 35.71 -33.70
CA SER A 4 -8.00 34.28 -33.57
C SER A 4 -8.07 33.84 -32.10
N ILE A 5 -8.73 32.71 -31.84
CA ILE A 5 -8.70 32.02 -30.55
C ILE A 5 -7.69 30.87 -30.66
N ALA A 6 -6.55 31.04 -30.00
CA ALA A 6 -5.50 30.02 -29.94
C ALA A 6 -5.90 28.89 -28.99
N ARG A 7 -5.87 27.65 -29.50
CA ARG A 7 -5.88 26.40 -28.72
C ARG A 7 -4.49 26.16 -28.17
N SER A 8 -4.35 25.91 -26.87
CA SER A 8 -3.14 25.32 -26.30
C SER A 8 -3.41 23.87 -25.88
N HIS A 9 -2.58 23.00 -26.44
CA HIS A 9 -2.54 21.56 -26.30
C HIS A 9 -1.56 21.25 -25.16
N LEU A 10 -1.98 20.51 -24.13
CA LEU A 10 -1.07 20.07 -23.05
C LEU A 10 -0.52 18.69 -23.39
N GLU A 11 0.76 18.67 -23.76
CA GLU A 11 1.58 17.46 -23.91
C GLU A 11 1.70 16.72 -22.57
N THR A 12 1.33 15.45 -22.57
CA THR A 12 1.64 14.53 -21.46
C THR A 12 2.91 13.79 -21.82
N GLN A 13 4.04 14.21 -21.25
CA GLN A 13 5.33 13.57 -21.44
C GLN A 13 5.40 12.29 -20.57
N GLY A 14 5.19 11.14 -21.20
CA GLY A 14 5.40 9.83 -20.59
C GLY A 14 6.90 9.55 -20.43
N ILE A 15 7.33 9.26 -19.20
CA ILE A 15 8.69 8.81 -18.93
C ILE A 15 8.79 7.34 -19.38
N PHE A 16 9.36 7.15 -20.57
CA PHE A 16 9.83 5.86 -21.06
C PHE A 16 11.04 5.40 -20.24
N PHE A 17 10.92 4.26 -19.57
CA PHE A 17 12.09 3.48 -19.16
C PHE A 17 12.48 2.57 -20.33
N SER A 18 13.55 2.94 -21.02
CA SER A 18 14.27 2.07 -21.95
C SER A 18 15.42 1.35 -21.22
N ASN A 19 15.73 0.14 -21.73
CA ASN A 19 16.89 -0.74 -21.51
C ASN A 19 16.52 -2.08 -20.83
N ILE A 20 16.85 -3.28 -21.34
CA ILE A 20 17.61 -3.76 -22.50
C ILE A 20 17.06 -5.18 -22.78
N SER A 21 16.65 -5.49 -24.01
CA SER A 21 16.60 -6.87 -24.51
C SER A 21 17.67 -7.00 -25.59
N ARG A 22 18.75 -7.74 -25.31
CA ARG A 22 19.75 -8.07 -26.33
C ARG A 22 19.18 -9.15 -27.24
N THR A 23 19.00 -8.77 -28.49
CA THR A 23 18.67 -9.63 -29.63
C THR A 23 19.84 -10.55 -29.98
N ILE A 24 19.55 -11.84 -30.11
CA ILE A 24 20.42 -12.83 -30.74
C ILE A 24 20.13 -12.75 -32.25
N GLY A 25 21.08 -12.23 -33.01
CA GLY A 25 21.09 -12.27 -34.48
C GLY A 25 22.11 -13.31 -34.95
N TRP A 26 21.65 -14.25 -35.77
CA TRP A 26 22.40 -15.34 -36.38
C TRP A 26 22.69 -14.98 -37.84
N GLU A 27 23.94 -15.05 -38.29
CA GLU A 27 24.42 -15.25 -39.68
C GLU A 27 25.94 -15.01 -39.71
N SER A 28 26.78 -15.53 -40.62
CA SER A 28 27.00 -16.86 -41.18
C SER A 28 28.40 -16.82 -41.84
N ILE A 29 29.22 -17.86 -41.62
CA ILE A 29 30.38 -18.32 -42.41
C ILE A 29 31.64 -17.41 -42.52
N ARG A 30 32.75 -17.91 -41.92
CA ARG A 30 34.02 -18.25 -42.63
C ARG A 30 34.82 -19.31 -41.83
N LYS A 31 35.12 -20.44 -42.48
CA LYS A 31 36.03 -21.56 -42.13
C LYS A 31 37.49 -21.04 -42.00
N LEU A 32 38.49 -21.55 -41.27
CA LEU A 32 38.98 -22.84 -40.67
C LEU A 32 40.19 -22.45 -39.74
N PRO A 33 40.97 -23.34 -39.06
CA PRO A 33 40.73 -24.70 -38.54
C PRO A 33 41.06 -24.90 -37.03
N CYS A 34 40.45 -25.95 -36.47
CA CYS A 34 40.85 -26.87 -35.39
C CYS A 34 41.84 -26.45 -34.28
N ASN A 35 41.41 -26.64 -33.02
CA ASN A 35 42.05 -27.65 -32.15
C ASN A 35 41.11 -28.11 -31.02
N VAL A 36 41.07 -29.42 -30.83
CA VAL A 36 40.25 -30.17 -29.88
C VAL A 36 40.98 -30.22 -28.55
N ALA A 37 40.31 -29.84 -27.46
CA ALA A 37 40.63 -30.34 -26.13
C ALA A 37 39.33 -30.55 -25.36
N ALA A 38 39.01 -31.83 -25.17
CA ALA A 38 37.91 -32.30 -24.36
C ALA A 38 38.20 -32.06 -22.87
N GLN A 39 37.22 -31.56 -22.11
CA GLN A 39 37.19 -31.81 -20.68
C GLN A 39 35.75 -31.81 -20.18
N GLY A 40 35.35 -32.95 -19.61
CA GLY A 40 33.99 -33.25 -19.20
C GLY A 40 33.52 -32.41 -18.01
N SER A 41 32.23 -32.06 -18.04
CA SER A 41 31.52 -31.44 -16.93
C SER A 41 31.15 -32.51 -15.91
N ARG A 42 31.79 -32.49 -14.74
CA ARG A 42 31.30 -33.14 -13.52
C ARG A 42 30.54 -32.06 -12.74
N ARG A 43 29.21 -32.13 -12.72
CA ARG A 43 28.36 -31.26 -11.89
C ARG A 43 28.17 -31.92 -10.54
N ASP A 44 28.89 -31.45 -9.53
CA ASP A 44 28.55 -31.65 -8.12
C ASP A 44 27.82 -30.39 -7.63
N PHE A 45 26.60 -30.56 -7.13
CA PHE A 45 25.82 -29.50 -6.50
C PHE A 45 26.27 -29.33 -5.05
N HIS A 46 26.96 -28.23 -4.74
CA HIS A 46 27.07 -27.74 -3.37
C HIS A 46 26.10 -26.58 -3.13
N ARG A 47 25.24 -26.79 -2.12
CA ARG A 47 24.40 -25.79 -1.44
C ARG A 47 25.19 -24.51 -1.16
N LEU A 48 24.63 -23.36 -1.53
CA LEU A 48 25.03 -22.08 -0.96
C LEU A 48 23.90 -21.54 -0.10
N ALA A 49 24.12 -21.61 1.22
CA ALA A 49 23.49 -20.73 2.19
C ALA A 49 23.99 -19.31 1.92
N SER A 50 23.09 -18.35 1.74
CA SER A 50 23.43 -16.95 1.56
C SER A 50 23.43 -16.25 2.92
N SER A 51 24.63 -15.85 3.36
CA SER A 51 24.84 -14.92 4.46
C SER A 51 24.61 -13.49 3.98
N CYS A 52 23.68 -12.75 4.60
CA CYS A 52 23.51 -11.33 4.36
C CYS A 52 24.65 -10.53 5.01
N GLN A 53 25.51 -9.92 4.19
CA GLN A 53 26.50 -8.94 4.62
C GLN A 53 25.92 -7.54 4.37
N ALA A 54 25.71 -6.78 5.44
CA ALA A 54 25.23 -5.40 5.39
C ALA A 54 26.36 -4.45 4.96
N PHE A 55 26.13 -3.66 3.90
CA PHE A 55 26.98 -2.53 3.56
C PHE A 55 26.42 -1.25 4.21
N THR A 56 27.14 -0.71 5.19
CA THR A 56 26.96 0.67 5.66
C THR A 56 27.73 1.63 4.76
N ALA A 57 27.03 2.40 3.93
CA ALA A 57 27.59 3.55 3.22
C ALA A 57 27.09 4.84 3.86
N VAL A 58 28.02 5.62 4.43
CA VAL A 58 27.79 6.96 4.98
C VAL A 58 27.96 7.98 3.86
N TYR A 59 26.92 8.76 3.56
CA TYR A 59 27.00 9.92 2.65
C TYR A 59 27.06 11.23 3.45
N PRO A 60 27.90 12.21 3.05
CA PRO A 60 27.97 13.51 3.72
C PRO A 60 26.77 14.40 3.36
N ARG A 61 26.18 15.05 4.37
CA ARG A 61 25.10 16.04 4.26
C ARG A 61 25.59 17.30 3.52
N ARG A 62 24.91 17.68 2.45
CA ARG A 62 25.01 19.03 1.84
C ARG A 62 23.88 19.90 2.38
N SER A 63 24.21 21.07 2.92
CA SER A 63 23.26 22.07 3.42
C SER A 63 22.54 22.79 2.29
N PHE A 64 21.21 22.72 2.27
CA PHE A 64 20.37 23.56 1.41
C PHE A 64 20.00 24.84 2.16
N ILE A 65 20.33 25.99 1.58
CA ILE A 65 19.88 27.31 2.02
C ILE A 65 18.59 27.62 1.27
N CYS A 66 17.45 27.64 1.95
CA CYS A 66 16.19 28.14 1.39
C CYS A 66 16.01 29.60 1.80
N ARG A 67 16.08 30.51 0.82
CA ARG A 67 15.72 31.93 0.98
C ARG A 67 14.20 32.04 0.83
N ALA A 68 13.50 32.44 1.89
CA ALA A 68 12.06 32.69 1.86
C ALA A 68 11.79 34.07 1.24
N ASN A 69 11.05 34.12 0.14
CA ASN A 69 10.42 35.34 -0.34
C ASN A 69 8.91 35.20 -0.10
N SER A 70 8.38 35.99 0.83
CA SER A 70 6.94 36.17 1.06
C SER A 70 6.43 37.29 0.15
N MET A 71 5.37 37.02 -0.62
CA MET A 71 4.58 38.04 -1.32
C MET A 71 3.41 38.48 -0.44
N PRO A 72 3.13 39.79 -0.26
CA PRO A 72 1.93 40.23 0.44
C PRO A 72 0.72 40.22 -0.52
N ILE A 73 -0.36 39.58 -0.10
CA ILE A 73 -1.68 39.75 -0.72
C ILE A 73 -2.34 40.95 -0.03
N SER A 74 -2.49 42.04 -0.77
CA SER A 74 -3.36 43.16 -0.40
C SER A 74 -4.81 42.74 -0.60
N LEU A 75 -5.58 42.64 0.48
CA LEU A 75 -7.03 42.63 0.42
C LEU A 75 -7.53 43.79 1.28
N GLN A 76 -7.93 44.83 0.56
CA GLN A 76 -8.52 46.04 1.07
C GLN A 76 -10.01 45.78 1.30
N GLU A 77 -10.45 45.86 2.55
CA GLU A 77 -11.86 45.90 2.88
C GLU A 77 -12.07 46.96 3.96
N SER A 78 -12.84 47.97 3.59
CA SER A 78 -13.08 49.22 4.29
C SER A 78 -14.47 49.22 4.93
N ALA A 79 -14.54 49.57 6.22
CA ALA A 79 -15.73 50.10 6.92
C ALA A 79 -15.20 50.86 8.16
N SER A 80 -15.14 52.20 8.23
CA SER A 80 -16.19 53.23 8.23
C SER A 80 -17.26 53.04 9.31
N TYR A 81 -17.01 53.56 10.51
CA TYR A 81 -17.89 54.27 11.46
C TYR A 81 -16.94 54.71 12.59
N GLY A 82 -16.74 55.95 12.97
CA GLY A 82 -17.70 57.01 13.23
C GLY A 82 -17.15 57.71 14.48
N ASP A 83 -16.54 58.85 14.23
CA ASP A 83 -15.88 59.78 15.16
C ASP A 83 -16.78 60.19 16.33
N ASN A 84 -16.17 60.40 17.50
CA ASN A 84 -16.61 61.31 18.55
C ASN A 84 -15.43 61.52 19.50
N SER A 85 -14.68 62.58 19.21
CA SER A 85 -13.82 63.29 20.14
C SER A 85 -14.60 63.82 21.35
N ILE A 86 -13.96 63.86 22.51
CA ILE A 86 -13.85 65.06 23.35
C ILE A 86 -12.56 64.91 24.15
N GLU A 87 -11.79 65.98 24.05
CA GLU A 87 -10.48 66.25 24.64
C GLU A 87 -10.62 66.51 26.15
N ASP A 88 -9.60 66.13 26.91
CA ASP A 88 -9.13 66.92 28.04
C ASP A 88 -7.61 66.71 28.19
N GLU A 89 -6.90 67.83 28.23
CA GLU A 89 -5.45 67.96 28.18
C GLU A 89 -4.74 67.60 29.51
N ASP A 90 -3.61 66.87 29.40
CA ASP A 90 -2.22 67.14 29.88
C ASP A 90 -1.98 67.89 31.23
N PRO A 91 -0.80 67.81 31.93
CA PRO A 91 0.54 67.43 31.39
C PRO A 91 1.59 66.78 32.35
N TYR A 92 2.72 66.33 31.77
CA TYR A 92 4.05 66.07 32.39
C TYR A 92 4.15 64.82 33.31
N THR A 93 5.22 64.00 33.36
CA THR A 93 6.64 64.09 32.98
C THR A 93 7.18 62.68 32.74
N ASP A 94 8.15 62.56 31.83
CA ASP A 94 9.04 61.42 31.62
C ASP A 94 9.41 60.65 32.90
N LEU A 95 9.17 59.34 32.90
CA LEU A 95 10.06 58.37 33.53
C LEU A 95 10.10 57.13 32.65
N GLU A 96 11.21 57.00 31.91
CA GLU A 96 11.76 55.72 31.49
C GLU A 96 11.97 54.86 32.76
N GLU A 97 10.92 54.19 33.23
CA GLU A 97 11.07 53.06 34.15
C GLU A 97 11.21 51.80 33.30
N GLU A 98 12.47 51.58 32.93
CA GLU A 98 13.10 50.28 32.76
C GLU A 98 12.29 49.19 33.48
N ALA A 99 11.48 48.46 32.71
CA ALA A 99 10.69 47.33 33.21
C ALA A 99 11.67 46.25 33.69
N LEU A 100 12.10 46.38 34.94
CA LEU A 100 12.83 45.39 35.71
C LEU A 100 12.04 44.08 35.61
N ALA A 101 12.53 43.18 34.75
CA ALA A 101 12.00 41.85 34.56
C ALA A 101 12.06 41.11 35.91
N LYS A 102 10.95 41.10 36.66
CA LYS A 102 10.81 40.25 37.84
C LYS A 102 11.05 38.80 37.39
N PRO A 103 11.92 38.04 38.08
CA PRO A 103 12.16 36.65 37.71
C PRO A 103 10.83 35.89 37.73
N PRO A 104 10.56 35.06 36.70
CA PRO A 104 9.27 34.40 36.56
C PRO A 104 8.96 33.56 37.81
N THR A 105 7.72 33.66 38.30
CA THR A 105 7.26 32.88 39.45
C THR A 105 7.35 31.38 39.12
N SER A 106 7.63 30.54 40.12
CA SER A 106 7.79 29.08 39.93
C SER A 106 6.62 28.44 39.18
N GLU A 107 5.39 28.92 39.40
CA GLU A 107 4.19 28.47 38.67
C GLU A 107 4.25 28.79 37.17
N GLN A 108 4.71 29.99 36.80
CA GLN A 108 4.89 30.41 35.40
C GLN A 108 5.97 29.57 34.70
N ILE A 109 7.03 29.21 35.43
CA ILE A 109 8.08 28.31 34.91
C ILE A 109 7.48 26.92 34.66
N MET A 110 6.68 26.39 35.59
CA MET A 110 6.03 25.09 35.43
C MET A 110 5.04 25.07 34.26
N THR A 111 4.26 26.12 34.05
CA THR A 111 3.36 26.22 32.90
C THR A 111 4.12 26.27 31.57
N LEU A 112 5.21 27.06 31.49
CA LEU A 112 6.05 27.12 30.29
C LEU A 112 6.72 25.77 29.99
N LEU A 113 7.18 25.04 31.02
CA LEU A 113 7.72 23.70 30.85
C LEU A 113 6.64 22.72 30.34
N ALA A 114 5.43 22.77 30.90
CA ALA A 114 4.32 21.97 30.40
C ALA A 114 3.96 22.32 28.95
N ASP A 115 3.96 23.60 28.57
CA ASP A 115 3.71 24.06 27.20
C ASP A 115 4.76 23.56 26.22
N THR A 116 6.05 23.64 26.57
CA THR A 116 7.12 23.11 25.72
C THR A 116 7.01 21.60 25.54
N GLN A 117 6.63 20.86 26.60
CA GLN A 117 6.38 19.42 26.51
C GLN A 117 5.15 19.12 25.63
N ARG A 118 4.04 19.84 25.82
CA ARG A 118 2.83 19.72 24.99
C ARG A 118 3.16 19.98 23.52
N ALA A 119 3.89 21.05 23.20
CA ALA A 119 4.31 21.37 21.84
C ALA A 119 5.19 20.28 21.20
N LYS A 120 6.07 19.65 22.00
CA LYS A 120 6.88 18.52 21.53
C LYS A 120 6.02 17.29 21.24
N LEU A 121 5.03 16.99 22.08
CA LEU A 121 4.10 15.88 21.88
C LEU A 121 3.18 16.11 20.67
N THR A 122 2.62 17.30 20.52
CA THR A 122 1.77 17.64 19.37
C THR A 122 2.54 17.56 18.06
N LYS A 123 3.81 18.02 18.05
CA LYS A 123 4.70 17.86 16.90
C LYS A 123 4.89 16.39 16.55
N LYS A 124 5.26 15.54 17.51
CA LYS A 124 5.44 14.09 17.29
C LYS A 124 4.15 13.40 16.82
N LEU A 125 3.01 13.77 17.40
CA LEU A 125 1.70 13.26 16.99
C LEU A 125 1.40 13.63 15.53
N SER A 126 1.66 14.88 15.15
CA SER A 126 1.46 15.35 13.78
C SER A 126 2.39 14.65 12.77
N GLU A 127 3.65 14.43 13.14
CA GLU A 127 4.63 13.70 12.33
C GLU A 127 4.19 12.23 12.15
N ALA A 128 3.77 11.56 13.22
CA ALA A 128 3.26 10.19 13.17
C ALA A 128 1.99 10.08 12.32
N ASN A 129 1.06 11.02 12.45
CA ASN A 129 -0.16 11.07 11.64
C ASN A 129 0.14 11.30 10.15
N GLN A 130 1.12 12.14 9.82
CA GLN A 130 1.57 12.33 8.45
C GLN A 130 2.15 11.04 7.87
N GLN A 131 2.98 10.33 8.65
CA GLN A 131 3.54 9.04 8.25
C GLN A 131 2.45 7.99 8.04
N ASN A 132 1.49 7.87 8.95
CA ASN A 132 0.34 6.97 8.81
C ASN A 132 -0.45 7.25 7.53
N ARG A 133 -0.74 8.52 7.24
CA ARG A 133 -1.45 8.91 6.01
C ARG A 133 -0.66 8.59 4.75
N PHE A 134 0.66 8.74 4.78
CA PHE A 134 1.54 8.37 3.68
C PHE A 134 1.57 6.87 3.45
N LEU A 135 1.73 6.06 4.51
CA LEU A 135 1.74 4.60 4.42
C LEU A 135 0.40 4.04 3.92
N LYS A 136 -0.74 4.58 4.40
CA LYS A 136 -2.07 4.19 3.89
C LYS A 136 -2.20 4.45 2.39
N ARG A 137 -1.71 5.59 1.89
CA ARG A 137 -1.70 5.87 0.45
C ARG A 137 -0.81 4.91 -0.33
N GLN A 138 0.38 4.60 0.18
CA GLN A 138 1.27 3.64 -0.47
C GLN A 138 0.64 2.25 -0.53
N LEU A 139 -0.03 1.82 0.55
CA LEU A 139 -0.75 0.55 0.60
C LEU A 139 -1.81 0.50 -0.51
N ASN A 140 -2.67 1.51 -0.61
CA ASN A 140 -3.70 1.55 -1.64
C ASN A 140 -3.12 1.49 -3.06
N VAL A 141 -2.05 2.24 -3.35
CA VAL A 141 -1.37 2.19 -4.65
C VAL A 141 -0.81 0.79 -4.96
N LYS A 142 -0.31 0.08 -3.95
CA LYS A 142 0.19 -1.29 -4.10
C LYS A 142 -0.94 -2.27 -4.33
N GLU A 143 -2.07 -2.11 -3.65
CA GLU A 143 -3.27 -2.93 -3.84
C GLU A 143 -3.83 -2.75 -5.26
N ASP A 144 -3.95 -1.52 -5.74
CA ASP A 144 -4.39 -1.21 -7.11
C ASP A 144 -3.46 -1.85 -8.16
N ALA A 145 -2.15 -1.80 -7.91
CA ALA A 145 -1.17 -2.46 -8.77
C ALA A 145 -1.34 -3.98 -8.77
N LEU A 146 -1.60 -4.61 -7.61
CA LEU A 146 -1.87 -6.05 -7.52
C LEU A 146 -3.14 -6.44 -8.29
N VAL A 147 -4.21 -5.66 -8.17
CA VAL A 147 -5.45 -5.87 -8.94
C VAL A 147 -5.16 -5.82 -10.45
N LYS A 148 -4.39 -4.83 -10.90
CA LYS A 148 -3.98 -4.71 -12.29
C LYS A 148 -3.16 -5.92 -12.75
N PHE A 149 -2.12 -6.30 -12.01
CA PHE A 149 -1.30 -7.47 -12.34
C PHE A 149 -2.10 -8.77 -12.38
N LYS A 150 -3.05 -8.96 -11.45
CA LYS A 150 -3.97 -10.10 -11.45
C LYS A 150 -4.80 -10.16 -12.74
N SER A 151 -5.34 -9.01 -13.17
CA SER A 151 -6.12 -8.96 -14.41
C SER A 151 -5.28 -9.29 -15.65
N GLU A 152 -4.03 -8.83 -15.70
CA GLU A 152 -3.08 -9.14 -16.79
C GLU A 152 -2.69 -10.63 -16.79
N LEU A 153 -2.45 -11.22 -15.62
CA LEU A 153 -2.19 -12.66 -15.47
C LEU A 153 -3.38 -13.52 -15.91
N ALA A 154 -4.61 -13.12 -15.56
CA ALA A 154 -5.81 -13.83 -15.96
C ALA A 154 -6.02 -13.83 -17.49
N VAL A 155 -5.71 -12.72 -18.16
CA VAL A 155 -5.75 -12.66 -19.64
C VAL A 155 -4.72 -13.62 -20.24
N MET A 156 -3.50 -13.63 -19.72
CA MET A 156 -2.42 -14.51 -20.19
C MET A 156 -2.75 -16.00 -19.96
N GLU A 157 -3.39 -16.33 -18.84
CA GLU A 157 -3.87 -17.69 -18.54
C GLU A 157 -4.86 -18.15 -19.61
N LEU A 158 -5.85 -17.32 -19.96
CA LEU A 158 -6.85 -17.64 -20.99
C LEU A 158 -6.21 -17.82 -22.37
N GLU A 159 -5.25 -16.96 -22.75
CA GLU A 159 -4.52 -17.08 -24.01
C GLU A 159 -3.72 -18.38 -24.07
N ILE A 160 -2.99 -18.73 -23.01
CA ILE A 160 -2.24 -19.99 -22.95
C ILE A 160 -3.18 -21.19 -22.95
N GLN A 161 -4.31 -21.11 -22.25
CA GLN A 161 -5.32 -22.17 -22.28
C GLN A 161 -5.88 -22.38 -23.70
N ALA A 162 -6.11 -21.31 -24.47
CA ALA A 162 -6.51 -21.41 -25.87
C ALA A 162 -5.41 -22.06 -26.73
N LEU A 163 -4.13 -21.71 -26.51
CA LEU A 163 -3.00 -22.32 -27.19
C LEU A 163 -2.85 -23.81 -26.86
N VAL A 164 -3.10 -24.21 -25.60
CA VAL A 164 -3.11 -25.62 -25.18
C VAL A 164 -4.17 -26.39 -25.97
N ARG A 165 -5.41 -25.87 -26.05
CA ARG A 165 -6.50 -26.52 -26.81
C ARG A 165 -6.15 -26.69 -28.29
N LEU A 166 -5.62 -25.65 -28.92
CA LEU A 166 -5.16 -25.74 -30.32
C LEU A 166 -4.05 -26.78 -30.49
N ALA A 167 -3.09 -26.83 -29.56
CA ALA A 167 -2.00 -27.81 -29.60
C ALA A 167 -2.50 -29.25 -29.36
N GLU A 168 -3.51 -29.44 -28.52
CA GLU A 168 -4.18 -30.73 -28.29
C GLU A 168 -4.91 -31.21 -29.55
N GLU A 169 -5.65 -30.32 -30.22
CA GLU A 169 -6.31 -30.63 -31.50
C GLU A 169 -5.29 -31.05 -32.56
N ILE A 170 -4.17 -30.32 -32.69
CA ILE A 170 -3.09 -30.68 -33.62
C ILE A 170 -2.49 -32.04 -33.26
N ALA A 171 -2.31 -32.33 -31.97
CA ALA A 171 -1.79 -33.62 -31.52
C ALA A 171 -2.78 -34.78 -31.80
N GLN A 172 -4.09 -34.49 -31.84
CA GLN A 172 -5.15 -35.46 -32.13
C GLN A 172 -5.36 -35.69 -33.64
N CYS A 173 -5.07 -34.70 -34.50
CA CYS A 173 -5.26 -34.75 -35.97
C CYS A 173 -4.32 -35.72 -36.74
N GLY A 174 -3.72 -36.69 -36.06
CA GLY A 174 -2.76 -37.64 -36.64
C GLY A 174 -1.35 -37.08 -36.72
N ILE A 175 -0.34 -37.94 -36.69
CA ILE A 175 1.07 -37.54 -36.75
C ILE A 175 1.45 -37.31 -38.22
N PRO A 176 1.79 -36.07 -38.64
CA PRO A 176 2.26 -35.82 -40.00
C PRO A 176 3.52 -36.64 -40.32
N GLU A 177 3.63 -37.16 -41.54
CA GLU A 177 4.85 -37.82 -42.01
C GLU A 177 6.05 -36.86 -41.94
N GLY A 178 7.18 -37.35 -41.41
CA GLY A 178 8.37 -36.52 -41.16
C GLY A 178 8.36 -35.73 -39.85
N SER A 179 7.35 -35.90 -38.99
CA SER A 179 7.31 -35.24 -37.68
C SER A 179 8.54 -35.54 -36.83
N ARG A 180 9.25 -34.48 -36.43
CA ARG A 180 10.41 -34.56 -35.54
C ARG A 180 9.99 -35.06 -34.15
N LYS A 181 10.87 -35.84 -33.53
CA LYS A 181 10.79 -36.19 -32.11
C LYS A 181 11.78 -35.36 -31.28
N ILE A 182 11.37 -35.01 -30.07
CA ILE A 182 12.16 -34.33 -29.04
C ILE A 182 12.07 -35.21 -27.79
N ASN A 183 13.20 -35.70 -27.28
CA ASN A 183 13.27 -36.61 -26.12
C ASN A 183 12.32 -37.82 -26.23
N GLY A 184 12.19 -38.39 -27.43
CA GLY A 184 11.33 -39.55 -27.70
C GLY A 184 9.83 -39.24 -27.90
N LYS A 185 9.36 -38.02 -27.60
CA LYS A 185 7.99 -37.57 -27.88
C LYS A 185 7.91 -36.82 -29.22
N TYR A 186 6.78 -36.90 -29.92
CA TYR A 186 6.53 -36.07 -31.10
C TYR A 186 6.48 -34.59 -30.73
N ILE A 187 6.89 -33.71 -31.65
CA ILE A 187 6.95 -32.27 -31.41
C ILE A 187 5.62 -31.68 -30.92
N HIS A 188 4.49 -32.14 -31.48
CA HIS A 188 3.15 -31.69 -31.09
C HIS A 188 2.83 -32.06 -29.63
N SER A 189 3.06 -33.30 -29.22
CA SER A 189 2.86 -33.74 -27.84
C SER A 189 3.85 -33.07 -26.87
N HIS A 190 5.07 -32.76 -27.32
CA HIS A 190 6.03 -32.02 -26.51
C HIS A 190 5.60 -30.56 -26.30
N LEU A 191 5.02 -29.93 -27.32
CA LEU A 191 4.46 -28.58 -27.23
C LEU A 191 3.32 -28.50 -26.22
N VAL A 192 2.35 -29.43 -26.30
CA VAL A 192 1.23 -29.52 -25.32
C VAL A 192 1.77 -29.57 -23.90
N ALA A 193 2.68 -30.51 -23.61
CA ALA A 193 3.25 -30.66 -22.26
C ALA A 193 4.01 -29.40 -21.78
N ARG A 194 4.63 -28.65 -22.69
CA ARG A 194 5.31 -27.38 -22.35
C ARG A 194 4.32 -26.27 -22.07
N LEU A 195 3.24 -26.16 -22.84
CA LEU A 195 2.19 -25.17 -22.64
C LEU A 195 1.39 -25.46 -21.36
N GLU A 196 1.07 -26.72 -21.09
CA GLU A 196 0.46 -27.16 -19.82
C GLU A 196 1.33 -26.77 -18.63
N ALA A 197 2.65 -27.00 -18.70
CA ALA A 197 3.56 -26.62 -17.63
C ALA A 197 3.60 -25.11 -17.38
N VAL A 198 3.51 -24.29 -18.43
CA VAL A 198 3.40 -22.82 -18.27
C VAL A 198 2.03 -22.43 -17.71
N ASN A 199 0.96 -23.09 -18.13
CA ASN A 199 -0.39 -22.86 -17.61
C ASN A 199 -0.47 -23.15 -16.11
N GLU A 200 0.10 -24.27 -15.65
CA GLU A 200 0.13 -24.61 -14.23
C GLU A 200 0.96 -23.60 -13.41
N LEU A 201 2.10 -23.13 -13.94
CA LEU A 201 2.87 -22.06 -13.30
C LEU A 201 2.06 -20.77 -13.16
N LEU A 202 1.30 -20.38 -14.19
CA LEU A 202 0.45 -19.20 -14.13
C LEU A 202 -0.68 -19.34 -13.11
N LYS A 203 -1.31 -20.52 -13.03
CA LYS A 203 -2.32 -20.81 -12.01
C LYS A 203 -1.75 -20.71 -10.60
N GLU A 204 -0.53 -21.20 -10.37
CA GLU A 204 0.17 -21.04 -9.08
C GLU A 204 0.42 -19.55 -8.78
N GLN A 205 0.90 -18.77 -9.74
CA GLN A 205 1.11 -17.33 -9.55
C GLN A 205 -0.20 -16.57 -9.27
N ILE A 206 -1.31 -16.93 -9.92
CA ILE A 206 -2.63 -16.34 -9.67
C ILE A 206 -3.08 -16.66 -8.24
N LYS A 207 -2.89 -17.91 -7.77
CA LYS A 207 -3.19 -18.28 -6.37
C LYS A 207 -2.37 -17.48 -5.36
N ASP A 208 -1.10 -17.24 -5.63
CA ASP A 208 -0.24 -16.43 -4.77
C ASP A 208 -0.71 -14.97 -4.70
N VAL A 209 -1.14 -14.42 -5.84
CA VAL A 209 -1.72 -13.07 -5.90
C VAL A 209 -3.07 -13.02 -5.17
N ASP A 210 -3.91 -14.04 -5.31
CA ASP A 210 -5.19 -14.16 -4.60
C ASP A 210 -5.00 -14.21 -3.08
N ALA A 211 -3.97 -14.91 -2.60
CA ALA A 211 -3.61 -14.97 -1.19
C ALA A 211 -3.06 -13.63 -0.66
N ALA A 212 -2.42 -12.84 -1.52
CA ALA A 212 -1.89 -11.52 -1.17
C ALA A 212 -2.95 -10.41 -1.19
N GLN A 213 -4.00 -10.57 -2.00
CA GLN A 213 -5.06 -9.61 -2.20
C GLN A 213 -5.98 -9.53 -0.96
N SER A 214 -6.34 -8.31 -0.57
CA SER A 214 -7.35 -8.07 0.45
C SER A 214 -8.77 -8.25 -0.11
N LYS A 215 -9.67 -8.80 0.72
CA LYS A 215 -11.08 -9.07 0.41
C LYS A 215 -11.95 -8.29 1.38
N GLU A 216 -13.08 -7.81 0.87
CA GLU A 216 -14.13 -7.19 1.68
C GLU A 216 -14.89 -8.29 2.43
N VAL A 217 -14.89 -8.21 3.76
CA VAL A 217 -15.52 -9.18 4.65
C VAL A 217 -16.53 -8.43 5.51
N SER A 218 -17.80 -8.79 5.39
CA SER A 218 -18.85 -8.22 6.22
C SER A 218 -18.88 -8.89 7.59
N VAL A 219 -18.72 -8.10 8.63
CA VAL A 219 -18.82 -8.53 10.02
C VAL A 219 -20.02 -7.85 10.65
N PHE A 220 -20.80 -8.61 11.42
CA PHE A 220 -21.99 -8.08 12.04
C PHE A 220 -22.18 -8.59 13.48
N TRP A 221 -22.93 -7.83 14.26
CA TRP A 221 -23.34 -8.17 15.60
C TRP A 221 -24.83 -7.84 15.75
N VAL A 222 -25.58 -8.71 16.40
CA VAL A 222 -27.03 -8.53 16.59
C VAL A 222 -27.33 -8.48 18.08
N GLY A 223 -28.02 -7.42 18.51
CA GLY A 223 -28.44 -7.28 19.90
C GLY A 223 -28.85 -5.85 20.25
N MET A 224 -29.16 -5.64 21.52
CA MET A 224 -29.38 -4.30 22.09
C MET A 224 -28.04 -3.73 22.56
N ALA A 225 -27.59 -2.68 21.87
CA ALA A 225 -26.39 -1.92 22.22
C ALA A 225 -26.55 -0.48 21.74
N GLU A 226 -25.78 0.43 22.32
CA GLU A 226 -25.64 1.80 21.82
C GLU A 226 -24.47 1.89 20.84
N SER A 227 -23.35 1.25 21.16
CA SER A 227 -22.14 1.25 20.34
C SER A 227 -21.50 -0.13 20.30
N VAL A 228 -21.06 -0.53 19.10
CA VAL A 228 -20.38 -1.80 18.88
C VAL A 228 -19.11 -1.58 18.07
N GLN A 229 -18.01 -2.14 18.55
CA GLN A 229 -16.72 -2.12 17.89
C GLN A 229 -16.17 -3.53 17.80
N VAL A 230 -15.61 -3.89 16.65
CA VAL A 230 -14.90 -5.17 16.46
C VAL A 230 -13.40 -4.93 16.59
N MET A 231 -12.75 -5.74 17.41
CA MET A 231 -11.30 -5.74 17.63
C MET A 231 -10.77 -7.12 17.27
N GLY A 232 -9.53 -7.25 16.80
CA GLY A 232 -9.00 -8.57 16.52
C GLY A 232 -7.53 -8.64 16.17
N THR A 233 -7.09 -9.80 15.71
CA THR A 233 -5.69 -10.00 15.31
C THR A 233 -5.34 -9.26 14.02
N PHE A 234 -6.32 -8.83 13.23
CA PHE A 234 -6.12 -8.11 11.97
C PHE A 234 -5.43 -6.75 12.16
N ASP A 235 -5.64 -6.09 13.30
CA ASP A 235 -5.00 -4.82 13.67
C ASP A 235 -4.15 -4.95 14.94
N GLY A 236 -3.89 -6.18 15.39
CA GLY A 236 -3.13 -6.47 16.60
C GLY A 236 -3.83 -6.01 17.88
N TRP A 237 -5.16 -6.02 17.93
CA TRP A 237 -5.97 -5.64 19.09
C TRP A 237 -5.78 -4.18 19.52
N SER A 238 -5.61 -3.26 18.57
CA SER A 238 -5.18 -1.89 18.87
C SER A 238 -6.30 -0.85 18.72
N GLN A 239 -6.85 -0.71 17.51
CA GLN A 239 -7.83 0.32 17.17
C GLN A 239 -9.22 -0.27 16.98
N GLY A 240 -9.34 -1.42 16.30
CA GLY A 240 -10.59 -1.99 15.84
C GLY A 240 -11.39 -1.10 14.89
N GLU A 241 -12.59 -1.55 14.55
CA GLU A 241 -13.50 -0.89 13.63
C GLU A 241 -14.90 -0.77 14.22
N HIS A 242 -15.53 0.41 14.08
CA HIS A 242 -16.89 0.63 14.56
C HIS A 242 -17.90 0.03 13.60
N LEU A 243 -18.95 -0.58 14.17
CA LEU A 243 -20.06 -1.10 13.39
C LEU A 243 -21.17 -0.07 13.30
N SER A 244 -21.73 0.06 12.10
CA SER A 244 -22.86 0.94 11.84
C SER A 244 -24.17 0.24 12.22
N PRO A 245 -25.07 0.91 12.99
CA PRO A 245 -26.36 0.34 13.34
C PRO A 245 -27.31 0.35 12.14
N GLU A 246 -27.99 -0.77 11.93
CA GLU A 246 -29.07 -0.97 11.00
C GLU A 246 -30.31 -1.40 11.79
N TYR A 247 -31.37 -0.60 11.71
CA TYR A 247 -32.57 -0.83 12.51
C TYR A 247 -33.48 -1.86 11.84
N THR A 248 -33.57 -3.05 12.43
CA THR A 248 -34.44 -4.14 11.95
C THR A 248 -35.73 -4.27 12.79
N GLY A 249 -36.12 -3.22 13.52
CA GLY A 249 -37.36 -3.15 14.27
C GLY A 249 -37.25 -3.68 15.71
N SER A 250 -37.07 -4.99 15.90
CA SER A 250 -37.07 -5.62 17.24
C SER A 250 -35.68 -5.77 17.87
N TYR A 251 -34.63 -5.75 17.05
CA TYR A 251 -33.23 -5.74 17.43
C TYR A 251 -32.45 -4.87 16.44
N THR A 252 -31.32 -4.33 16.89
CA THR A 252 -30.43 -3.56 16.03
C THR A 252 -29.36 -4.51 15.49
N ARG A 253 -29.18 -4.51 14.17
CA ARG A 253 -28.08 -5.22 13.51
C ARG A 253 -26.96 -4.22 13.30
N PHE A 254 -25.82 -4.45 13.91
CA PHE A 254 -24.62 -3.65 13.70
C PHE A 254 -23.79 -4.34 12.62
N SER A 255 -23.31 -3.62 11.62
CA SER A 255 -22.48 -4.18 10.55
C SER A 255 -21.32 -3.28 10.15
N THR A 256 -20.24 -3.90 9.66
CA THR A 256 -19.09 -3.20 9.08
C THR A 256 -18.44 -4.07 8.00
N THR A 257 -17.67 -3.44 7.11
CA THR A 257 -16.91 -4.11 6.06
C THR A 257 -15.43 -3.97 6.36
N LEU A 258 -14.75 -5.09 6.57
CA LEU A 258 -13.31 -5.14 6.82
C LEU A 258 -12.57 -5.54 5.54
N LEU A 259 -11.44 -4.92 5.25
CA LEU A 259 -10.53 -5.32 4.18
C LEU A 259 -9.45 -6.24 4.74
N LEU A 260 -9.61 -7.55 4.58
CA LEU A 260 -8.75 -8.57 5.17
C LEU A 260 -8.18 -9.49 4.10
N ARG A 261 -6.94 -9.95 4.29
CA ARG A 261 -6.39 -10.99 3.41
C ARG A 261 -6.98 -12.36 3.77
N PRO A 262 -6.97 -13.33 2.86
CA PRO A 262 -7.31 -14.71 3.20
C PRO A 262 -6.50 -15.21 4.39
N GLY A 263 -7.18 -15.79 5.37
CA GLY A 263 -6.56 -16.13 6.64
C GLY A 263 -7.54 -16.37 7.77
N ARG A 264 -6.98 -16.64 8.95
CA ARG A 264 -7.73 -16.89 10.19
C ARG A 264 -7.47 -15.73 11.14
N TYR A 265 -8.53 -15.09 11.59
CA TYR A 265 -8.48 -13.94 12.48
C TYR A 265 -9.26 -14.24 13.75
N GLU A 266 -8.67 -13.91 14.90
CA GLU A 266 -9.40 -13.91 16.15
C GLU A 266 -10.00 -12.53 16.34
N ILE A 267 -11.28 -12.46 16.64
CA ILE A 267 -12.02 -11.21 16.83
C ILE A 267 -12.82 -11.25 18.13
N LYS A 268 -13.13 -10.07 18.66
CA LYS A 268 -14.04 -9.89 19.80
C LYS A 268 -14.77 -8.56 19.67
N PHE A 269 -15.97 -8.49 20.21
CA PHE A 269 -16.80 -7.29 20.14
C PHE A 269 -16.69 -6.54 21.46
N LEU A 270 -16.45 -5.25 21.38
CA LEU A 270 -16.61 -4.31 22.48
C LEU A 270 -17.99 -3.66 22.33
N VAL A 271 -18.92 -4.04 23.20
CA VAL A 271 -20.32 -3.63 23.17
C VAL A 271 -20.58 -2.78 24.41
N ASP A 272 -20.83 -1.49 24.22
CA ASP A 272 -21.04 -0.52 25.32
C ASP A 272 -19.93 -0.55 26.39
N GLY A 273 -18.69 -0.79 25.95
CA GLY A 273 -17.50 -0.89 26.83
C GLY A 273 -17.26 -2.28 27.43
N GLU A 274 -18.13 -3.26 27.17
CA GLU A 274 -17.97 -4.64 27.65
C GLU A 274 -17.54 -5.60 26.53
N TRP A 275 -16.61 -6.50 26.83
CA TRP A 275 -16.17 -7.53 25.90
C TRP A 275 -17.20 -8.65 25.77
N LYS A 276 -17.76 -8.81 24.56
CA LYS A 276 -18.76 -9.84 24.24
C LYS A 276 -18.31 -10.71 23.07
N LEU A 277 -18.76 -11.96 23.12
CA LEU A 277 -18.64 -12.92 22.01
C LEU A 277 -19.96 -12.92 21.24
N SER A 278 -19.87 -12.94 19.92
CA SER A 278 -21.04 -13.12 19.07
C SER A 278 -21.34 -14.62 18.94
N PRO A 279 -22.62 -15.04 19.07
CA PRO A 279 -23.02 -16.42 18.83
C PRO A 279 -22.96 -16.81 17.34
N GLU A 280 -22.90 -15.82 16.44
CA GLU A 280 -22.88 -16.00 14.98
C GLU A 280 -21.53 -16.49 14.45
N PHE A 281 -20.46 -16.38 15.26
CA PHE A 281 -19.13 -16.78 14.87
C PHE A 281 -18.63 -17.94 15.73
N PRO A 282 -17.91 -18.92 15.15
CA PRO A 282 -17.27 -19.97 15.91
C PRO A 282 -16.38 -19.40 17.02
N ILE A 283 -16.32 -20.06 18.17
CA ILE A 283 -15.51 -19.64 19.31
C ILE A 283 -14.22 -20.46 19.35
N ILE A 284 -13.09 -19.80 19.61
CA ILE A 284 -11.77 -20.41 19.79
C ILE A 284 -11.15 -19.92 21.11
N GLY A 285 -10.27 -20.73 21.70
CA GLY A 285 -9.62 -20.44 22.98
C GLY A 285 -10.33 -21.02 24.20
N GLU A 286 -9.76 -20.82 25.38
CA GLU A 286 -10.23 -21.42 26.63
C GLU A 286 -10.29 -20.38 27.75
N GLY A 287 -11.31 -20.50 28.63
CA GLY A 287 -11.48 -19.59 29.77
C GLY A 287 -11.59 -18.11 29.37
N LEU A 288 -10.59 -17.31 29.79
CA LEU A 288 -10.54 -15.86 29.60
C LEU A 288 -10.03 -15.44 28.21
N THR A 289 -9.37 -16.33 27.47
CA THR A 289 -8.86 -16.08 26.11
C THR A 289 -9.85 -16.50 25.03
N LYS A 290 -11.12 -16.70 25.38
CA LYS A 290 -12.17 -16.99 24.41
C LYS A 290 -12.39 -15.80 23.49
N ASN A 291 -12.26 -16.07 22.19
CA ASN A 291 -12.44 -15.14 21.08
C ASN A 291 -13.34 -15.79 20.01
N ASN A 292 -13.91 -14.98 19.14
CA ASN A 292 -14.57 -15.47 17.93
C ASN A 292 -13.53 -15.69 16.83
N LEU A 293 -13.75 -16.68 15.96
CA LEU A 293 -12.90 -16.98 14.82
C LEU A 293 -13.58 -16.48 13.54
N LEU A 294 -12.90 -15.59 12.82
CA LEU A 294 -13.25 -15.13 11.50
C LEU A 294 -12.32 -15.78 10.48
N VAL A 295 -12.87 -16.56 9.55
CA VAL A 295 -12.11 -17.18 8.47
C VAL A 295 -12.44 -16.43 7.18
N VAL A 296 -11.39 -15.98 6.50
CA VAL A 296 -11.47 -15.31 5.20
C VAL A 296 -10.89 -16.26 4.17
N GLU A 297 -11.72 -16.66 3.21
CA GLU A 297 -11.35 -17.51 2.07
C GLU A 297 -10.97 -16.67 0.88
#